data_AF-A0A3N5R907-F1
#
_entry.id   AF-A0A3N5R907-F1
#
_cell.length_a   1.000
_cell.length_b   1.000
_cell.length_c   1.000
_cell.angle_alpha   90.00
_cell.angle_beta   90.00
_cell.angle_gamma   90.00
#
_symmetry.space_group_name_H-M   'P 1'
#
loop_
_entity.id
_entity.type
_entity.pdbx_description
1 polymer ?
#
loop_
_entity_poly.entity_id
_entity_poly.type
_entity_poly.pdbx_seq_one_letter_code
_entity_poly.pdbx_strand_id
1 'polypeptide(L)'
;MIRLILFALIIFFFFKSIKAVKGSERLVVFRLGRFSNITGPGIVVIIPLIDRGVKINIEERIPGWQSLTEMEFRERLKTLAKEKIV
;
A
#
# COMPACT_ATOMS: atom_id res chain seq x y z
N MET A 1 16.65 24.41 19.53
CA MET A 1 17.08 23.18 18.82
C MET A 1 16.04 22.08 18.88
N ILE A 2 15.61 21.61 20.07
CA ILE A 2 14.65 20.49 20.22
C ILE A 2 13.31 20.71 19.49
N ARG A 3 12.76 21.94 19.52
CA ARG A 3 11.50 22.30 18.84
C ARG A 3 11.61 22.18 17.31
N LEU A 4 12.77 22.52 16.76
CA LEU A 4 13.04 22.41 15.32
C LEU A 4 13.07 20.94 14.88
N ILE A 5 13.69 20.09 15.70
CA ILE A 5 13.77 18.64 15.46
C ILE A 5 12.38 18.01 15.49
N LEU A 6 11.56 18.34 16.50
CA LEU A 6 10.17 17.89 16.59
C LEU A 6 9.34 18.32 15.37
N PHE A 7 9.48 19.57 14.93
CA PHE A 7 8.77 20.09 13.78
C PHE A 7 9.15 19.38 12.47
N ALA A 8 10.46 19.17 12.25
CA ALA A 8 10.97 18.43 11.10
C ALA A 8 10.50 16.97 11.09
N LEU A 9 10.44 16.33 12.26
CA LEU A 9 9.98 14.95 12.41
C LEU A 9 8.50 14.81 12.04
N ILE A 10 7.65 15.72 12.53
CA ILE A 10 6.21 15.73 12.22
C ILE A 10 5.99 15.87 10.72
N ILE A 11 6.68 16.83 10.07
CA ILE A 11 6.58 17.06 8.63
C ILE A 11 7.04 15.83 7.85
N PHE A 12 8.15 15.22 8.26
CA PHE A 12 8.67 14.01 7.61
C PHE A 12 7.66 12.86 7.65
N PHE A 13 7.04 12.61 8.80
CA PHE A 13 5.98 11.61 8.90
C PHE A 13 4.78 11.98 8.03
N PHE A 14 4.36 13.25 8.05
CA PHE A 14 3.22 13.70 7.25
C PHE A 14 3.42 13.40 5.76
N PHE A 15 4.57 13.73 5.20
CA PHE A 15 4.89 13.41 3.79
C PHE A 15 4.97 11.91 3.51
N LYS A 16 5.45 11.10 4.45
CA LYS A 16 5.49 9.63 4.29
C LYS A 16 4.13 8.95 4.33
N SER A 17 3.13 9.63 4.88
CA SER A 17 1.74 9.14 4.93
C SER A 17 1.12 9.03 3.55
N ILE A 18 1.54 9.87 2.60
CA ILE A 18 0.85 10.02 1.32
C ILE A 18 1.49 9.09 0.28
N LYS A 19 0.71 8.14 -0.25
CA LYS A 19 1.13 7.25 -1.34
C LYS A 19 0.26 7.46 -2.58
N ALA A 20 0.89 7.83 -3.69
CA ALA A 20 0.24 7.85 -4.99
C ALA A 20 0.28 6.45 -5.65
N VAL A 21 -0.86 5.95 -6.10
CA VAL A 21 -1.05 4.63 -6.74
C VAL A 21 -1.49 4.85 -8.18
N LYS A 22 -0.80 4.24 -9.14
CA LYS A 22 -1.14 4.37 -10.57
C LYS A 22 -2.36 3.53 -10.94
N GLY A 23 -2.99 3.83 -12.08
CA GLY A 23 -4.17 3.13 -12.62
C GLY A 23 -4.04 1.60 -12.67
N SER A 24 -2.92 1.13 -13.18
CA SER A 24 -2.57 -0.29 -13.30
C SER A 24 -1.98 -0.90 -12.02
N GLU A 25 -1.86 -0.10 -10.95
CA GLU A 25 -1.36 -0.55 -9.66
C GLU A 25 -2.50 -0.70 -8.66
N ARG A 26 -2.29 -1.58 -7.68
CA ARG A 26 -3.10 -1.64 -6.46
C ARG A 26 -2.20 -1.53 -5.25
N LEU A 27 -2.67 -0.81 -4.24
CA LEU A 27 -1.98 -0.71 -2.97
C LEU A 27 -2.63 -1.69 -1.99
N VAL A 28 -1.88 -2.69 -1.59
CA VAL A 28 -2.30 -3.61 -0.53
C VAL A 28 -1.80 -3.07 0.80
N VAL A 29 -2.71 -2.73 1.70
CA VAL A 29 -2.39 -2.15 3.00
C VAL A 29 -2.50 -3.22 4.06
N PHE A 30 -1.41 -3.39 4.81
CA PHE A 30 -1.34 -4.21 6.00
C PHE A 30 -1.26 -3.31 7.22
N ARG A 31 -2.13 -3.53 8.20
CA ARG A 31 -2.13 -2.80 9.47
C ARG A 31 -1.69 -3.75 10.56
N LEU A 32 -0.63 -3.40 11.29
CA LEU A 32 -0.11 -4.23 12.40
C LEU A 32 0.16 -5.70 12.00
N GLY A 33 0.64 -5.91 10.77
CA GLY A 33 0.94 -7.24 10.23
C GLY A 33 -0.28 -8.05 9.75
N ARG A 34 -1.49 -7.49 9.78
CA ARG A 34 -2.70 -8.12 9.22
C ARG A 34 -3.13 -7.43 7.94
N PHE A 35 -3.73 -8.19 7.02
CA PHE A 35 -4.34 -7.63 5.82
C PHE A 35 -5.48 -6.69 6.23
N SER A 36 -5.45 -5.44 5.75
CA SER A 36 -6.48 -4.45 6.06
C SER A 36 -7.36 -4.20 4.85
N ASN A 37 -6.79 -3.79 3.73
CA ASN A 37 -7.57 -3.47 2.53
C ASN A 37 -6.70 -3.46 1.27
N ILE A 38 -7.36 -3.54 0.11
CA ILE A 38 -6.79 -3.27 -1.21
C ILE A 38 -7.38 -1.96 -1.69
N THR A 39 -6.53 -0.96 -1.90
CA THR A 39 -6.93 0.35 -2.39
C THR A 39 -6.65 0.46 -3.88
N GLY A 40 -7.63 1.03 -4.59
CA GLY A 40 -7.56 1.35 -6.01
C GLY A 40 -6.54 2.46 -6.34
N PRO A 41 -6.50 2.89 -7.61
CA PRO A 41 -5.61 3.95 -8.04
C PRO A 41 -6.00 5.29 -7.40
N GLY A 42 -5.04 6.20 -7.26
CA GLY A 42 -5.24 7.52 -6.65
C GLY A 42 -4.30 7.82 -5.49
N ILE A 43 -4.66 8.83 -4.70
CA ILE A 43 -3.89 9.24 -3.53
C ILE A 43 -4.44 8.50 -2.31
N VAL A 44 -3.60 7.70 -1.67
CA VAL A 44 -3.93 6.94 -0.47
C VAL A 44 -3.12 7.47 0.69
N VAL A 45 -3.81 7.80 1.79
CA VAL A 45 -3.16 8.17 3.04
C VAL A 45 -3.06 6.92 3.91
N ILE A 46 -1.83 6.59 4.30
CA ILE A 46 -1.52 5.51 5.23
C ILE A 46 -0.87 6.11 6.48
N ILE A 47 -1.02 5.45 7.62
CA ILE A 47 -0.32 5.90 8.83
C ILE A 47 1.11 5.36 8.79
N PRO A 48 2.14 6.21 8.57
CA PRO A 48 3.51 5.74 8.59
C PRO A 48 3.83 5.13 9.96
N LEU A 49 4.58 4.03 10.00
CA LEU A 49 4.87 3.15 11.16
C LEU A 49 3.83 2.04 11.41
N ILE A 50 2.54 2.35 11.38
CA ILE A 50 1.47 1.38 11.69
C ILE A 50 1.06 0.58 10.45
N ASP A 51 0.94 1.28 9.33
CA ASP A 51 0.46 0.75 8.07
C ASP A 51 1.63 0.47 7.12
N ARG A 52 1.68 -0.75 6.59
CA ARG A 52 2.60 -1.14 5.50
C ARG A 52 1.79 -1.26 4.21
N GLY A 53 1.92 -0.26 3.35
CA GLY A 53 1.33 -0.28 2.01
C GLY A 53 2.30 -0.82 0.96
N VAL A 54 1.94 -1.90 0.27
CA VAL A 54 2.71 -2.51 -0.83
C VAL A 54 2.03 -2.24 -2.16
N LYS A 55 2.75 -1.63 -3.10
CA LYS A 55 2.26 -1.41 -4.46
C LYS A 55 2.54 -2.64 -5.32
N ILE A 56 1.50 -3.10 -6.02
CA ILE A 56 1.58 -4.20 -6.96
C ILE A 56 1.05 -3.71 -8.30
N ASN A 57 1.88 -3.83 -9.34
CA ASN A 57 1.44 -3.63 -10.71
C ASN A 57 0.63 -4.86 -11.14
N ILE A 58 -0.66 -4.65 -11.45
CA ILE A 58 -1.59 -5.73 -11.78
C ILE A 58 -1.22 -6.34 -13.13
N GLU A 59 -0.92 -5.53 -14.14
CA GLU A 59 -0.65 -5.99 -15.50
C GLU A 59 0.62 -6.84 -15.55
N GLU A 60 1.66 -6.45 -14.81
CA GLU A 60 2.92 -7.19 -14.73
C GLU A 60 2.79 -8.47 -13.90
N ARG A 61 2.06 -8.43 -12.77
CA ARG A 61 2.07 -9.52 -11.79
C ARG A 61 0.88 -10.48 -11.91
N ILE A 62 -0.19 -10.05 -12.54
CA ILE A 62 -1.44 -10.82 -12.70
C ILE A 62 -1.90 -10.66 -14.16
N PRO A 63 -1.25 -11.35 -15.12
CA PRO A 63 -1.73 -11.37 -16.50
C PRO A 63 -3.14 -11.98 -16.57
N GLY A 64 -4.01 -11.41 -17.40
CA GLY A 64 -5.41 -11.86 -17.52
C GLY A 64 -6.29 -11.53 -16.31
N TRP A 65 -5.92 -10.54 -15.50
CA TRP A 65 -6.69 -10.14 -14.32
C TRP A 65 -8.17 -9.82 -14.59
N GLN A 66 -8.53 -9.48 -15.84
CA GLN A 66 -9.92 -9.18 -16.23
C GLN A 66 -10.84 -10.40 -16.22
N SER A 67 -10.31 -11.62 -16.33
CA SER A 67 -11.11 -12.85 -16.28
C SER A 67 -11.25 -13.44 -14.88
N LEU A 68 -10.53 -12.88 -13.90
CA LEU A 68 -10.54 -13.37 -12.52
C LEU A 68 -11.78 -12.88 -11.78
N THR A 69 -12.29 -13.73 -10.89
CA THR A 69 -13.28 -13.29 -9.91
C THR A 69 -12.64 -12.34 -8.89
N GLU A 70 -13.44 -11.47 -8.28
CA GLU A 70 -12.97 -10.56 -7.22
C GLU A 70 -12.29 -11.31 -6.06
N MET A 71 -12.77 -12.51 -5.74
CA MET A 71 -12.20 -13.33 -4.66
C MET A 71 -10.80 -13.83 -5.02
N GLU A 72 -10.63 -14.39 -6.21
CA GLU A 72 -9.33 -14.87 -6.69
C GLU A 72 -8.34 -13.71 -6.85
N PHE A 73 -8.80 -12.57 -7.36
CA PHE A 73 -7.99 -11.38 -7.54
C PHE A 73 -7.44 -10.88 -6.19
N ARG A 74 -8.31 -10.79 -5.17
CA ARG A 74 -7.92 -10.36 -3.82
C ARG A 74 -6.92 -11.29 -3.16
N GLU A 75 -7.12 -12.60 -3.25
CA GLU A 75 -6.20 -13.57 -2.65
C GLU A 75 -4.83 -13.58 -3.37
N ARG A 76 -4.80 -13.42 -4.70
CA ARG A 76 -3.54 -13.24 -5.43
C ARG A 76 -2.79 -11.98 -4.99
N LEU A 77 -3.47 -10.84 -4.92
CA LEU A 77 -2.86 -9.60 -4.45
C LEU A 77 -2.34 -9.71 -3.02
N LYS A 78 -3.10 -10.33 -2.13
CA LYS A 78 -2.70 -10.54 -0.73
C LYS A 78 -1.47 -11.45 -0.62
N THR A 79 -1.39 -12.49 -1.43
CA THR A 79 -0.24 -13.41 -1.47
C THR A 79 1.02 -12.69 -1.95
N LEU A 80 0.93 -12.01 -3.10
CA LEU A 80 2.02 -11.23 -3.67
C LEU A 80 2.49 -10.11 -2.73
N ALA A 81 1.57 -9.49 -1.99
CA ALA A 81 1.93 -8.43 -1.07
C ALA A 81 2.59 -8.97 0.20
N LYS A 82 2.16 -10.15 0.67
CA LYS A 82 2.78 -10.84 1.81
C LYS A 82 4.23 -11.25 1.50
N GLU A 83 4.48 -11.73 0.28
CA GLU A 83 5.83 -12.07 -0.21
C GLU A 83 6.79 -10.88 -0.15
N LYS A 84 6.33 -9.66 -0.44
CA LYS A 84 7.16 -8.44 -0.35
C LYS A 84 7.41 -7.93 1.07
N ILE A 85 6.67 -8.42 2.07
CA ILE A 85 6.74 -7.95 3.47
C ILE A 85 7.57 -8.89 4.34
N VAL A 86 7.62 -10.18 3.98
CA VAL A 86 8.47 -11.21 4.60
C VAL A 86 9.87 -11.14 4.01
#